data_AF-A0A3D0Z318-F1
#
_entry.id   AF-A0A3D0Z318-F1
#
_cell.length_a   1.000
_cell.length_b   1.000
_cell.length_c   1.000
_cell.angle_alpha   90.00
_cell.angle_beta   90.00
_cell.angle_gamma   90.00
#
_symmetry.space_group_name_H-M   'P 1'
#
loop_
_entity.id
_entity.type
_entity.pdbx_description
1 polymer ?
#
loop_
_entity_poly.entity_id
_entity_poly.type
_entity_poly.pdbx_seq_one_letter_code
_entity_poly.pdbx_strand_id
1 'polypeptide(L)'
;MMAKFSVRKPLTVLVAVVAILVLGYVSFTGMTPDMLPNMDMPYVMVMTAYPGATPEKVETEVTRPLEQSMATLENIDSVSSTSSSNFSMISLQFTDDADLDVITVDILQKIEAV
;
A
#
# COMPACT_ATOMS: atom_id res chain seq x y z
N MET A 1 35.51 19.12 32.90
CA MET A 1 36.43 19.93 32.06
C MET A 1 35.72 20.70 30.94
N MET A 2 34.60 20.20 30.38
CA MET A 2 33.82 20.86 29.31
C MET A 2 33.12 22.18 29.71
N ALA A 3 32.65 22.30 30.97
CA ALA A 3 31.95 23.50 31.42
C ALA A 3 32.81 24.78 31.39
N LYS A 4 34.13 24.67 31.59
CA LYS A 4 35.05 25.82 31.57
C LYS A 4 35.30 26.37 30.16
N PHE A 5 35.08 25.58 29.10
CA PHE A 5 35.23 26.02 27.72
C PHE A 5 33.98 26.78 27.23
N SER A 6 32.78 26.32 27.61
CA SER A 6 31.52 27.02 27.33
C SER A 6 31.43 28.42 27.95
N VAL A 7 32.02 28.63 29.13
CA VAL A 7 31.98 29.93 29.83
C VAL A 7 32.97 30.95 29.27
N ARG A 8 34.04 30.50 28.60
CA ARG A 8 35.14 31.39 28.16
C ARG A 8 34.91 32.04 26.79
N LYS A 9 34.00 31.50 25.98
CA LYS A 9 33.52 32.09 24.72
C LYS A 9 31.99 31.96 24.61
N PRO A 10 31.22 32.81 25.32
CA PRO A 10 29.76 32.76 25.30
C PRO A 10 29.17 32.92 23.90
N LEU A 11 29.85 33.66 23.01
CA LEU A 11 29.45 33.80 21.60
C LEU A 11 29.44 32.45 20.85
N THR A 12 30.41 31.57 21.08
CA THR A 12 30.50 30.29 20.36
C THR A 12 29.37 29.34 20.78
N VAL A 13 29.02 29.35 22.06
CA VAL A 13 27.88 28.56 22.59
C VAL A 13 26.56 29.12 22.05
N LEU A 14 26.40 30.45 22.01
CA LEU A 14 25.21 31.09 21.48
C LEU A 14 25.01 30.79 19.99
N VAL A 15 26.07 30.85 19.17
CA VAL A 15 26.02 30.48 17.75
C VAL A 15 25.65 29.00 17.58
N ALA A 16 26.20 28.10 18.41
CA ALA A 16 25.86 26.68 18.33
C ALA A 16 24.39 26.40 18.67
N VAL A 17 23.85 27.06 19.71
CA VAL A 17 22.43 26.94 20.08
C VAL A 17 21.53 27.48 18.98
N VAL A 18 21.86 28.65 18.41
CA VAL A 18 21.09 29.23 17.29
C VAL A 18 21.14 28.33 16.06
N ALA A 19 22.29 27.74 15.74
CA ALA A 19 22.42 26.81 14.62
C ALA A 19 21.52 25.57 14.81
N ILE A 20 21.48 24.99 16.02
CA ILE A 20 20.60 23.86 16.33
C ILE A 20 19.12 24.25 16.24
N LEU A 21 18.75 25.45 16.71
CA LEU A 21 17.38 25.94 16.62
C LEU A 21 16.93 26.15 15.18
N VAL A 22 17.80 26.69 14.32
CA VAL A 22 17.51 26.87 12.89
C VAL A 22 17.37 25.53 12.19
N LEU A 23 18.29 24.58 12.45
CA LEU A 23 18.19 23.23 11.89
C LEU A 23 16.93 22.50 12.38
N GLY A 24 16.59 22.63 13.66
CA GLY A 24 15.36 22.08 14.23
C GLY A 24 14.10 22.69 13.61
N TYR A 25 14.08 24.00 13.39
CA TYR A 25 12.97 24.69 12.74
C TYR A 25 12.79 24.22 11.29
N VAL A 26 13.87 24.13 10.52
CA VAL A 26 13.83 23.65 9.13
C VAL A 26 13.33 22.20 9.07
N SER A 27 13.85 21.32 9.92
CA SER A 27 13.38 19.93 9.99
C SER A 27 11.91 19.82 10.41
N PHE A 28 11.45 20.68 11.33
CA PHE A 28 10.05 20.71 11.75
C PHE A 28 9.12 21.17 10.62
N THR A 29 9.54 22.15 9.82
CA THR A 29 8.76 22.62 8.66
C THR A 29 8.83 21.69 7.46
N GLY A 30 9.88 20.87 7.35
CA GLY A 30 10.10 19.95 6.24
C GLY A 30 9.48 18.56 6.45
N MET A 31 8.98 18.26 7.65
CA MET A 31 8.19 17.06 7.88
C MET A 31 6.78 17.28 7.31
N THR A 32 6.49 16.66 6.17
CA THR A 32 5.12 16.47 5.71
C THR A 32 4.41 15.59 6.74
N PRO A 33 3.34 16.07 7.40
CA PRO A 33 2.53 15.23 8.26
C PRO A 33 1.74 14.28 7.35
N ASP A 34 2.34 13.15 7.01
CA ASP A 34 1.60 12.06 6.38
C ASP A 34 0.62 11.51 7.41
N MET A 35 -0.66 11.89 7.25
CA MET A 35 -1.77 11.45 8.10
C MET A 35 -2.13 9.98 7.88
N LEU A 36 -1.55 9.38 6.85
CA LEU A 36 -1.56 7.96 6.58
C LEU A 36 -0.09 7.55 6.65
N PRO A 37 0.38 6.74 7.62
CA PRO A 37 1.62 6.00 7.39
C PRO A 37 1.47 5.32 6.03
N ASN A 38 2.52 5.29 5.20
CA ASN A 38 2.48 4.58 3.92
C ASN A 38 2.03 3.14 4.20
N MET A 39 0.73 2.90 4.04
CA MET A 39 0.09 1.61 4.14
C MET A 39 0.30 1.06 2.75
N ASP A 40 1.51 0.56 2.49
CA ASP A 40 1.88 -0.09 1.24
C ASP A 40 1.21 -1.47 1.14
N MET A 41 0.00 -1.63 1.68
CA MET A 41 -0.79 -2.86 1.60
C MET A 41 -1.15 -3.08 0.13
N PRO A 42 -0.56 -4.07 -0.54
CA PRO A 42 -0.78 -4.30 -1.94
C PRO A 42 -2.22 -4.79 -2.14
N TYR A 43 -3.05 -3.93 -2.73
CA TYR A 43 -4.46 -4.21 -2.98
C TYR A 43 -4.76 -4.16 -4.47
N VAL A 44 -5.27 -5.27 -5.02
CA VAL A 44 -5.63 -5.39 -6.43
C VAL A 44 -7.13 -5.62 -6.54
N MET A 45 -7.79 -4.83 -7.39
CA MET A 45 -9.20 -4.99 -7.71
C MET A 45 -9.35 -5.41 -9.17
N VAL A 46 -10.00 -6.55 -9.38
CA VAL A 46 -10.33 -7.09 -10.70
C VAL A 46 -11.84 -6.94 -10.89
N MET A 47 -12.24 -6.20 -11.93
CA MET A 47 -13.64 -6.07 -12.31
C MET A 47 -13.88 -6.80 -13.64
N THR A 48 -14.83 -7.74 -13.63
CA THR A 48 -15.22 -8.49 -14.82
C THR A 48 -16.67 -8.18 -15.15
N ALA A 49 -16.92 -7.58 -16.31
CA ALA A 49 -18.26 -7.29 -16.78
C ALA A 49 -18.86 -8.51 -17.49
N TYR A 50 -20.03 -8.96 -17.06
CA TYR A 50 -20.81 -10.01 -17.70
C TYR A 50 -22.27 -9.54 -17.87
N PRO A 51 -22.53 -8.66 -18.85
CA PRO A 51 -23.83 -8.03 -19.04
C PRO A 51 -24.92 -9.05 -19.38
N GLY A 52 -26.07 -8.96 -18.71
CA GLY A 52 -27.23 -9.81 -18.95
C GLY A 52 -27.29 -11.13 -18.17
N ALA A 53 -26.33 -11.41 -17.27
CA ALA A 53 -26.40 -12.56 -16.36
C ALA A 53 -27.02 -12.21 -15.00
N THR A 54 -27.70 -13.20 -14.41
CA THR A 54 -28.16 -13.14 -13.02
C THR A 54 -26.97 -13.23 -12.06
N PRO A 55 -27.08 -12.65 -10.85
CA PRO A 55 -26.00 -12.72 -9.85
C PRO A 55 -25.50 -14.15 -9.58
N GLU A 56 -26.40 -15.15 -9.45
CA GLU A 56 -25.97 -16.54 -9.22
C GLU A 56 -25.19 -17.13 -10.40
N LYS A 57 -25.52 -16.73 -11.63
CA LYS A 57 -24.83 -17.18 -12.83
C LYS A 57 -23.43 -16.55 -12.91
N VAL A 58 -23.32 -15.25 -12.62
CA VAL A 58 -22.03 -14.55 -12.53
C VAL A 58 -21.15 -15.16 -11.44
N GLU A 59 -21.72 -15.49 -10.28
CA GLU A 59 -20.97 -16.11 -9.19
C GLU A 59 -20.40 -17.47 -9.60
N THR A 60 -21.21 -18.31 -10.22
CA THR A 60 -20.82 -19.69 -10.52
C THR A 60 -19.88 -19.79 -11.71
N GLU A 61 -20.13 -19.02 -12.78
CA GLU A 61 -19.40 -19.11 -14.05
C GLU A 61 -18.19 -18.18 -14.12
N VAL A 62 -18.16 -17.09 -13.37
CA VAL A 62 -17.10 -16.07 -13.44
C VAL A 62 -16.38 -15.94 -12.11
N THR A 63 -17.10 -15.63 -11.03
CA THR A 63 -16.49 -15.32 -9.74
C THR A 63 -15.78 -16.53 -9.12
N ARG A 64 -16.43 -17.69 -9.04
CA ARG A 64 -15.85 -18.94 -8.49
C ARG A 64 -14.58 -19.40 -9.20
N PRO A 65 -14.53 -19.55 -10.53
CA PRO A 65 -13.31 -19.99 -11.21
C PRO A 65 -12.19 -18.94 -11.13
N LEU A 66 -12.52 -17.65 -11.17
CA LEU A 66 -11.53 -16.58 -10.95
C LEU A 66 -10.99 -16.59 -9.52
N GLU A 67 -11.87 -16.65 -8.51
CA GLU A 67 -11.48 -16.73 -7.10
C GLU A 67 -10.56 -17.93 -6.85
N GLN A 68 -10.92 -19.10 -7.40
CA GLN A 68 -10.14 -20.33 -7.20
C GLN A 68 -8.78 -20.28 -7.91
N SER A 69 -8.70 -19.64 -9.08
CA SER A 69 -7.44 -19.41 -9.79
C SER A 69 -6.56 -18.39 -9.05
N MET A 70 -7.16 -17.31 -8.56
CA MET A 70 -6.46 -16.27 -7.80
C MET A 70 -6.00 -16.80 -6.43
N ALA A 71 -6.75 -17.66 -5.76
CA ALA A 71 -6.36 -18.29 -4.49
C ALA A 71 -5.10 -19.17 -4.57
N THR A 72 -4.61 -19.49 -5.79
CA THR A 72 -3.34 -20.20 -5.99
C THR A 72 -2.13 -19.27 -6.10
N LEU A 73 -2.34 -17.95 -6.14
CA LEU A 73 -1.27 -16.98 -6.20
C LEU A 73 -0.50 -16.94 -4.87
N GLU A 74 0.82 -16.77 -4.97
CA GLU A 74 1.67 -16.60 -3.79
C GLU A 74 1.38 -15.24 -3.12
N ASN A 75 1.55 -15.19 -1.80
CA ASN A 75 1.43 -13.96 -0.99
C ASN A 75 0.02 -13.34 -0.88
N ILE A 76 -1.04 -14.12 -1.09
CA ILE A 76 -2.41 -13.70 -0.75
C ILE A 76 -2.64 -13.74 0.76
N ASP A 77 -3.14 -12.64 1.31
CA ASP A 77 -3.59 -12.53 2.72
C ASP A 77 -5.11 -12.67 2.81
N SER A 78 -5.86 -11.96 1.95
CA SER A 78 -7.31 -12.09 1.89
C SER A 78 -7.87 -11.96 0.47
N VAL A 79 -8.89 -12.75 0.17
CA VAL A 79 -9.67 -12.69 -1.08
C VAL A 79 -11.11 -12.39 -0.72
N SER A 80 -11.67 -11.35 -1.33
CA SER A 80 -13.07 -11.01 -1.18
C SER A 80 -13.68 -10.79 -2.55
N SER A 81 -14.81 -11.42 -2.83
CA SER A 81 -15.50 -11.27 -4.10
C SER A 81 -16.95 -10.87 -3.89
N THR A 82 -17.40 -9.90 -4.67
CA THR A 82 -18.79 -9.45 -4.72
C THR A 82 -19.32 -9.66 -6.12
N SER A 83 -20.29 -10.56 -6.26
CA SER A 83 -21.00 -10.80 -7.51
C SER A 83 -22.26 -9.94 -7.54
N SER A 84 -22.44 -9.15 -8.59
CA SER A 84 -23.66 -8.38 -8.83
C SER A 84 -24.27 -8.72 -10.19
N SER A 85 -25.52 -8.31 -10.39
CA SER A 85 -26.15 -8.42 -11.71
C SER A 85 -25.33 -7.59 -12.70
N ASN A 86 -24.88 -8.20 -13.79
CA ASN A 86 -24.04 -7.63 -14.85
C ASN A 86 -22.52 -7.55 -14.59
N PHE A 87 -22.03 -7.71 -13.37
CA PHE A 87 -20.59 -7.62 -13.11
C PHE A 87 -20.15 -8.39 -11.87
N SER A 88 -18.91 -8.88 -11.91
CA SER A 88 -18.19 -9.43 -10.77
C SER A 88 -17.08 -8.48 -10.36
N MET A 89 -16.90 -8.28 -9.06
CA MET A 89 -15.80 -7.52 -8.47
C MET A 89 -15.04 -8.43 -7.51
N ILE A 90 -13.75 -8.62 -7.76
CA ILE A 90 -12.87 -9.44 -6.95
C ILE A 90 -11.78 -8.52 -6.40
N SER A 91 -11.62 -8.54 -5.09
CA SER A 91 -10.65 -7.79 -4.32
C SER A 91 -9.65 -8.75 -3.72
N LEU A 92 -8.38 -8.56 -4.05
CA LEU A 92 -7.25 -9.36 -3.60
C LEU A 92 -6.36 -8.48 -2.72
N GLN A 93 -6.16 -8.90 -1.49
CA GLN A 93 -5.21 -8.30 -0.57
C GLN A 93 -3.99 -9.21 -0.46
N PHE A 94 -2.83 -8.64 -0.73
CA PHE A 94 -1.55 -9.33 -0.65
C PHE A 94 -0.78 -8.90 0.60
N THR A 95 0.23 -9.69 0.99
CA THR A 95 1.12 -9.35 2.10
C THR A 95 2.10 -8.24 1.71
N ASP A 96 2.59 -7.46 2.69
CA ASP A 96 3.51 -6.33 2.47
C ASP A 96 4.83 -6.70 1.75
N ASP A 97 5.20 -7.99 1.72
CA ASP A 97 6.41 -8.49 1.02
C ASP A 97 6.18 -8.73 -0.48
N ALA A 98 4.95 -8.53 -0.97
CA ALA A 98 4.56 -8.89 -2.32
C ALA A 98 4.83 -7.76 -3.32
N ASP A 99 5.53 -8.10 -4.42
CA ASP A 99 5.81 -7.17 -5.52
C ASP A 99 4.58 -7.02 -6.43
N LEU A 100 4.01 -5.82 -6.48
CA LEU A 100 2.84 -5.48 -7.30
C LEU A 100 3.07 -5.71 -8.80
N ASP A 101 4.30 -5.53 -9.31
CA ASP A 101 4.61 -5.73 -10.72
C ASP A 101 4.53 -7.22 -11.07
N VAL A 102 5.05 -8.08 -10.19
CA VAL A 102 5.00 -9.54 -10.35
C VAL A 102 3.56 -10.05 -10.22
N ILE A 103 2.84 -9.60 -9.19
CA ILE A 103 1.44 -9.96 -8.95
C ILE A 103 0.56 -9.60 -10.16
N THR A 104 0.76 -8.42 -10.76
CA THR A 104 -0.05 -7.98 -11.91
C THR A 104 0.14 -8.91 -13.11
N VAL A 105 1.38 -9.32 -13.39
CA VAL A 105 1.68 -10.29 -14.46
C VAL A 105 1.04 -11.64 -14.16
N ASP A 106 1.13 -12.09 -12.91
CA ASP A 106 0.54 -13.35 -12.48
C ASP A 106 -0.99 -13.36 -12.57
N ILE A 107 -1.66 -12.28 -12.19
CA ILE A 107 -3.12 -12.12 -12.33
C ILE A 107 -3.51 -12.19 -13.81
N LEU A 108 -2.80 -11.47 -14.69
CA LEU A 108 -3.08 -11.49 -16.13
C LEU A 108 -2.97 -12.90 -16.71
N GLN A 109 -1.90 -13.62 -16.38
CA GLN A 109 -1.73 -15.01 -16.83
C GLN A 109 -2.85 -15.93 -16.36
N LYS A 110 -3.37 -15.71 -15.14
CA LYS A 110 -4.43 -16.54 -14.56
C LYS A 110 -5.80 -16.20 -15.14
N ILE A 111 -6.03 -14.94 -15.52
CA ILE A 111 -7.24 -14.54 -16.27
C ILE A 111 -7.23 -15.11 -17.68
N GLU A 112 -6.09 -15.10 -18.37
CA GLU A 112 -5.97 -15.67 -19.73
C GLU A 112 -6.11 -17.20 -19.78
N ALA A 113 -5.85 -17.87 -18.65
CA ALA A 113 -5.95 -19.32 -18.53
C ALA A 113 -7.39 -19.83 -18.29
N VAL A 114 -8.35 -18.94 -18.02
CA VAL A 114 -9.77 -19.22 -17.75
C VAL A 114 -10.62 -18.84 -18.95
#